data_AF-A0A538P5X7-F1
#
_entry.id   AF-A0A538P5X7-F1
#
_cell.length_a   1.000
_cell.length_b   1.000
_cell.length_c   1.000
_cell.angle_alpha   90.00
_cell.angle_beta   90.00
_cell.angle_gamma   90.00
#
_symmetry.space_group_name_H-M   'P 1'
#
loop_
_entity.id
_entity.type
_entity.pdbx_description
1 polymer ?
#
loop_
_entity_poly.entity_id
_entity_poly.type
_entity_poly.pdbx_seq_one_letter_code
_entity_poly.pdbx_strand_id
1 'polypeptide(L)'
;MTGDMILSPVIDISVKTVADLEVMNLEVEEDNSFVASNQVVHNCVFCGLCVDPETEVATNPGLKPIKDIKVGERVLTHTGAYRRVSKIWRFSYTGPIYEVKAMGKPNSLLCTSDHRLLTVKRPSSKKRDKRLLRVTEPVEMVPPKDAKAGDYLLTPIPKKVVRLRNFSVKWNSSAGVKIMKLRTEPDLFRLIGYYLAEGSVGVRNRTIYLSFGSSEQELVEDARRLLRRY
;
A
#
# COMPACT_ATOMS: atom_id res chain seq x y z
N MET A 1 18.71 -4.80 -6.79
CA MET A 1 17.31 -4.97 -7.21
C MET A 1 16.33 -4.06 -6.43
N THR A 2 16.68 -3.60 -5.24
CA THR A 2 15.78 -2.81 -4.36
C THR A 2 15.76 -1.29 -4.55
N GLY A 3 16.57 -0.73 -5.46
CA GLY A 3 16.66 0.73 -5.65
C GLY A 3 15.31 1.36 -6.03
N ASP A 4 14.46 0.58 -6.69
CA ASP A 4 13.10 0.95 -7.09
C ASP A 4 12.02 0.38 -6.14
N MET A 5 12.38 0.04 -4.90
CA MET A 5 11.46 -0.57 -3.94
C MET A 5 11.49 0.15 -2.60
N ILE A 6 10.32 0.22 -1.97
CA ILE A 6 10.12 0.67 -0.60
C ILE A 6 10.28 -0.53 0.32
N LEU A 7 11.11 -0.40 1.36
CA LEU A 7 11.34 -1.44 2.36
C LEU A 7 10.54 -1.12 3.62
N SER A 8 9.63 -2.03 3.99
CA SER A 8 8.83 -1.93 5.21
C SER A 8 9.23 -3.04 6.19
N PRO A 9 9.82 -2.72 7.36
CA PRO A 9 10.10 -3.70 8.39
C PRO A 9 8.82 -4.42 8.83
N VAL A 10 8.89 -5.75 8.92
CA VAL A 10 7.89 -6.57 9.60
C VAL A 10 7.88 -6.18 11.08
N ILE A 11 6.70 -5.82 11.59
CA ILE A 11 6.48 -5.52 13.01
C ILE A 11 6.11 -6.81 13.74
N ASP A 12 5.17 -7.56 13.17
CA ASP A 12 4.56 -8.72 13.82
C ASP A 12 4.04 -9.71 12.77
N ILE A 13 4.05 -10.99 13.12
CA ILE A 13 3.47 -12.08 12.33
C ILE A 13 2.71 -12.98 13.31
N SER A 14 1.40 -13.04 13.15
CA SER A 14 0.54 -13.93 13.92
C SER A 14 -0.15 -14.94 13.01
N VAL A 15 -0.51 -16.09 13.56
CA VAL A 15 -1.20 -17.16 12.84
C VAL A 15 -2.47 -17.56 13.60
N LYS A 16 -3.54 -17.80 12.86
CA LYS A 16 -4.77 -18.41 13.40
C LYS A 16 -5.26 -19.48 12.45
N THR A 17 -5.91 -20.51 12.98
CA THR A 17 -6.59 -21.51 12.15
C THR A 17 -7.98 -21.01 11.80
N VAL A 18 -8.36 -21.14 10.55
CA VAL A 18 -9.70 -20.82 10.03
C VAL A 18 -10.33 -22.06 9.40
N ALA A 19 -11.65 -22.08 9.35
CA ALA A 19 -12.41 -23.09 8.64
C ALA A 19 -13.37 -22.39 7.67
N ASP A 20 -13.45 -22.92 6.45
CA ASP A 20 -14.33 -22.45 5.38
C ASP A 20 -14.24 -20.94 5.09
N LEU A 21 -13.02 -20.38 5.20
CA LEU A 21 -12.77 -18.98 4.88
C LEU A 21 -12.66 -18.82 3.36
N GLU A 22 -13.40 -17.87 2.79
CA GLU A 22 -13.17 -17.48 1.39
C GLU A 22 -11.80 -16.83 1.27
N VAL A 23 -10.99 -17.29 0.31
CA VAL A 23 -9.70 -16.68 -0.03
C VAL A 23 -9.62 -16.45 -1.54
N MET A 24 -8.85 -15.44 -1.93
CA MET A 24 -8.81 -14.97 -3.32
C MET A 24 -7.38 -14.86 -3.86
N ASN A 25 -7.26 -15.00 -5.18
CA ASN A 25 -6.01 -14.78 -5.90
C ASN A 25 -6.31 -14.16 -7.30
N LEU A 26 -5.33 -13.47 -7.89
CA LEU A 26 -5.44 -12.81 -9.19
C LEU A 26 -4.40 -13.35 -10.17
N GLU A 27 -4.83 -13.73 -11.36
CA GLU A 27 -3.92 -13.93 -12.48
C GLU A 27 -3.75 -12.60 -13.23
N VAL A 28 -2.51 -12.29 -13.58
CA VAL A 28 -2.12 -10.99 -14.12
C VAL A 28 -1.27 -11.22 -15.36
N GLU A 29 -1.48 -10.40 -16.39
CA GLU A 29 -0.72 -10.49 -17.65
C GLU A 29 0.77 -10.20 -17.43
N GLU A 30 1.64 -10.94 -18.11
CA GLU A 30 3.11 -10.80 -18.16
C GLU A 30 3.87 -11.09 -16.86
N ASP A 31 3.27 -10.85 -15.69
CA ASP A 31 3.92 -10.93 -14.38
C ASP A 31 3.19 -11.91 -13.44
N ASN A 32 3.97 -12.74 -12.73
CA ASN A 32 3.44 -13.68 -11.74
C ASN A 32 3.34 -13.08 -10.32
N SER A 33 2.84 -11.85 -10.22
CA SER A 33 2.72 -11.15 -8.93
C SER A 33 1.70 -10.02 -9.00
N PHE A 34 1.19 -9.61 -7.84
CA PHE A 34 0.53 -8.33 -7.65
C PHE A 34 0.92 -7.73 -6.29
N VAL A 35 0.49 -6.49 -6.03
CA VAL A 35 0.76 -5.81 -4.75
C VAL A 35 -0.52 -5.80 -3.90
N ALA A 36 -0.48 -6.50 -2.76
CA ALA A 36 -1.58 -6.69 -1.82
C ALA A 36 -1.19 -6.21 -0.40
N SER A 37 -2.02 -5.41 0.24
CA SER A 37 -1.70 -4.64 1.47
C SER A 37 -0.33 -3.96 1.38
N ASN A 38 -0.04 -3.39 0.21
CA ASN A 38 1.25 -2.80 -0.16
C ASN A 38 2.46 -3.75 -0.06
N GLN A 39 2.28 -5.06 -0.25
CA GLN A 39 3.36 -6.03 -0.30
C GLN A 39 3.30 -6.81 -1.62
N VAL A 40 4.46 -7.10 -2.21
CA VAL A 40 4.49 -7.99 -3.37
C VAL A 40 4.16 -9.40 -2.94
N VAL A 41 3.14 -9.94 -3.60
CA VAL A 41 2.66 -11.29 -3.42
C VAL A 41 2.76 -12.08 -4.72
N HIS A 42 3.22 -13.33 -4.64
CA HIS A 42 3.24 -14.23 -5.79
C HIS A 42 1.85 -14.80 -6.07
N ASN A 43 1.48 -14.91 -7.34
CA ASN A 43 0.12 -15.30 -7.72
C ASN A 43 -0.02 -16.72 -8.30
N CYS A 44 0.84 -17.68 -7.92
CA CYS A 44 0.68 -19.08 -8.34
C CYS A 44 -0.67 -19.66 -7.88
N VAL A 45 -1.56 -19.87 -8.86
CA VAL A 45 -2.90 -20.41 -8.66
C VAL A 45 -2.85 -21.88 -8.21
N PHE A 46 -1.99 -22.69 -8.82
CA PHE A 46 -1.86 -24.12 -8.51
C PHE A 46 -1.28 -24.41 -7.13
N CYS A 47 -0.71 -23.39 -6.48
CA CYS A 47 0.00 -23.51 -5.22
C CYS A 47 -0.86 -23.06 -4.01
N GLY A 48 -2.13 -22.68 -4.21
CA GLY A 48 -3.01 -22.23 -3.12
C GLY A 48 -2.60 -20.90 -2.49
N LEU A 49 -1.85 -20.05 -3.21
CA LEU A 49 -1.38 -18.75 -2.70
C LEU A 49 -2.54 -17.77 -2.78
N CYS A 50 -3.22 -17.56 -1.66
CA CYS A 50 -4.40 -16.70 -1.61
C CYS A 50 -4.28 -15.67 -0.49
N VAL A 51 -5.04 -14.60 -0.63
CA VAL A 51 -5.19 -13.52 0.35
C VAL A 51 -6.66 -13.40 0.76
N ASP A 52 -6.91 -12.74 1.90
CA ASP A 52 -8.25 -12.46 2.38
C ASP A 52 -9.04 -11.53 1.41
N PRO A 53 -10.37 -11.71 1.23
CA PRO A 53 -11.20 -10.90 0.33
C PRO A 53 -11.18 -9.39 0.60
N GLU A 54 -10.93 -8.97 1.85
CA GLU A 54 -10.82 -7.55 2.23
C GLU A 54 -9.42 -6.98 1.97
N THR A 55 -8.45 -7.83 1.61
CA THR A 55 -7.06 -7.40 1.34
C THR A 55 -7.05 -6.39 0.20
N GLU A 56 -6.53 -5.19 0.49
CA GLU A 56 -6.44 -4.12 -0.51
C GLU A 56 -5.34 -4.40 -1.52
N VAL A 57 -5.68 -4.36 -2.80
CA VAL A 57 -4.75 -4.48 -3.91
C VAL A 57 -4.48 -3.10 -4.51
N ALA A 58 -3.23 -2.84 -4.89
CA ALA A 58 -2.83 -1.61 -5.56
C ALA A 58 -3.33 -1.58 -7.01
N THR A 59 -4.54 -1.03 -7.21
CA THR A 59 -5.15 -0.79 -8.51
C THR A 59 -4.82 0.61 -9.06
N ASN A 60 -5.33 0.94 -10.24
CA ASN A 60 -5.18 2.29 -10.82
C ASN A 60 -6.55 2.91 -11.17
N PRO A 61 -6.96 4.03 -10.55
CA PRO A 61 -6.26 4.80 -9.51
C PRO A 61 -6.70 4.40 -8.09
N GLY A 62 -5.83 3.75 -7.32
CA GLY A 62 -5.99 3.62 -5.87
C GLY A 62 -6.04 2.20 -5.34
N LEU A 63 -6.40 2.05 -4.08
CA LEU A 63 -6.53 0.75 -3.43
C LEU A 63 -7.95 0.24 -3.58
N LYS A 64 -8.10 -1.07 -3.79
CA LYS A 64 -9.39 -1.74 -3.83
C LYS A 64 -9.29 -3.12 -3.16
N PRO A 65 -10.26 -3.52 -2.32
CA PRO A 65 -10.34 -4.90 -1.85
C PRO A 65 -10.30 -5.88 -3.02
N ILE A 66 -9.56 -6.99 -2.88
CA ILE A 66 -9.42 -8.00 -3.95
C ILE A 66 -10.79 -8.55 -4.40
N LYS A 67 -11.77 -8.62 -3.50
CA LYS A 67 -13.14 -9.05 -3.80
C LYS A 67 -13.87 -8.18 -4.83
N ASP A 68 -13.50 -6.90 -4.92
CA ASP A 68 -14.16 -5.89 -5.77
C ASP A 68 -13.45 -5.67 -7.10
N ILE A 69 -12.29 -6.31 -7.31
CA ILE A 69 -11.53 -6.25 -8.56
C ILE A 69 -12.27 -7.01 -9.66
N LYS A 70 -12.20 -6.48 -10.89
CA LYS A 70 -12.78 -7.09 -12.09
C LYS A 70 -11.70 -7.42 -13.11
N VAL A 71 -11.95 -8.45 -13.92
CA VAL A 71 -11.09 -8.81 -15.06
C VAL A 71 -10.93 -7.59 -15.98
N GLY A 72 -9.72 -7.36 -16.48
CA GLY A 72 -9.35 -6.24 -17.32
C GLY A 72 -8.91 -4.97 -16.57
N GLU A 73 -9.18 -4.88 -15.26
CA GLU A 73 -8.61 -3.84 -14.39
C GLU A 73 -7.09 -4.01 -14.26
N ARG A 74 -6.40 -2.93 -13.88
CA ARG A 74 -4.94 -2.94 -13.77
C ARG A 74 -4.48 -2.95 -12.32
N VAL A 75 -3.53 -3.83 -12.01
CA VAL A 75 -2.90 -3.98 -10.70
C VAL A 75 -1.39 -3.78 -10.80
N LEU A 76 -0.79 -3.22 -9.76
CA LEU A 76 0.66 -3.03 -9.67
C LEU A 76 1.35 -4.38 -9.41
N THR A 77 2.44 -4.64 -10.13
CA THR A 77 3.22 -5.88 -10.03
C THR A 77 4.62 -5.59 -9.49
N HIS A 78 5.38 -6.63 -9.11
CA HIS A 78 6.74 -6.52 -8.56
C HIS A 78 7.73 -5.71 -9.43
N THR A 79 7.47 -5.59 -10.74
CA THR A 79 8.31 -4.83 -11.68
C THR A 79 8.11 -3.32 -11.59
N GLY A 80 7.10 -2.87 -10.85
CA GLY A 80 6.64 -1.47 -10.80
C GLY A 80 5.73 -1.08 -11.97
N ALA A 81 5.30 -2.04 -12.80
CA ALA A 81 4.36 -1.82 -13.88
C ALA A 81 2.92 -2.18 -13.46
N TYR A 82 1.94 -1.53 -14.09
CA TYR A 82 0.53 -1.88 -13.95
C TYR A 82 0.11 -2.80 -15.09
N ARG A 83 -0.28 -4.03 -14.74
CA ARG A 83 -0.69 -5.09 -15.67
C ARG A 83 -2.17 -5.41 -15.52
N ARG A 84 -2.81 -5.92 -16.57
CA ARG A 84 -4.23 -6.25 -16.51
C ARG A 84 -4.44 -7.57 -15.78
N VAL A 85 -5.52 -7.64 -15.02
CA VAL A 85 -6.02 -8.88 -14.42
C VAL A 85 -6.64 -9.72 -15.53
N SER A 86 -6.09 -10.90 -15.79
CA SER A 86 -6.63 -11.85 -16.77
C SER A 86 -7.71 -12.74 -16.16
N LYS A 87 -7.57 -13.08 -14.87
CA LYS A 87 -8.49 -13.99 -14.17
C LYS A 87 -8.56 -13.72 -12.67
N ILE A 88 -9.71 -14.04 -12.08
CA ILE A 88 -9.95 -13.94 -10.64
C ILE A 88 -10.27 -15.35 -10.13
N TRP A 89 -9.64 -15.72 -9.03
CA TRP A 89 -9.79 -17.02 -8.39
C TRP A 89 -10.35 -16.85 -6.98
N ARG A 90 -11.28 -17.74 -6.62
CA ARG A 90 -11.92 -17.80 -5.30
C ARG A 90 -11.90 -19.26 -4.84
N PHE A 91 -11.50 -19.48 -3.60
CA PHE A 91 -11.43 -20.80 -2.99
C PHE A 91 -11.98 -20.76 -1.57
N SER A 92 -12.54 -21.87 -1.11
CA SER A 92 -12.76 -22.09 0.32
C SER A 92 -11.49 -22.68 0.93
N TYR A 93 -11.06 -22.15 2.07
CA TYR A 93 -9.83 -22.53 2.74
C TYR A 93 -10.06 -22.86 4.21
N THR A 94 -9.58 -24.03 4.61
CA THR A 94 -9.51 -24.49 5.99
C THR A 94 -8.05 -24.78 6.32
N GLY A 95 -7.49 -24.07 7.29
CA GLY A 95 -6.06 -24.14 7.61
C GLY A 95 -5.52 -22.88 8.29
N PRO A 96 -4.19 -22.76 8.42
CA PRO A 96 -3.55 -21.59 9.01
C PRO A 96 -3.59 -20.37 8.08
N ILE A 97 -4.10 -19.24 8.58
CA ILE A 97 -4.00 -17.92 7.95
C ILE A 97 -3.00 -17.07 8.75
N TYR A 98 -2.08 -16.43 8.04
CA TYR A 98 -1.06 -15.56 8.59
C TYR A 98 -1.50 -14.10 8.46
N GLU A 99 -1.37 -13.36 9.54
CA GLU A 99 -1.49 -11.90 9.57
C GLU A 99 -0.11 -11.29 9.69
N VAL A 100 0.33 -10.58 8.64
CA VAL A 100 1.64 -9.95 8.57
C VAL A 100 1.47 -8.43 8.70
N LYS A 101 2.04 -7.85 9.76
CA LYS A 101 2.02 -6.41 10.02
C LYS A 101 3.36 -5.79 9.67
N ALA A 102 3.35 -4.68 8.93
CA ALA A 102 4.56 -4.01 8.47
C ALA A 102 4.52 -2.51 8.77
N MET A 103 5.69 -1.95 9.09
CA MET A 103 5.82 -0.55 9.46
C MET A 103 5.48 0.38 8.29
N GLY A 104 4.71 1.43 8.61
CA GLY A 104 4.24 2.41 7.63
C GLY A 104 3.12 1.89 6.72
N LYS A 105 2.52 0.74 7.01
CA LYS A 105 1.34 0.23 6.32
C LYS A 105 0.12 0.28 7.25
N PRO A 106 -1.03 0.83 6.79
CA PRO A 106 -2.21 0.96 7.63
C PRO A 106 -2.90 -0.38 7.90
N ASN A 107 -2.91 -1.27 6.92
CA ASN A 107 -3.59 -2.56 6.96
C ASN A 107 -2.56 -3.72 6.97
N SER A 108 -2.89 -4.79 7.68
CA SER A 108 -2.11 -6.03 7.65
C SER A 108 -2.36 -6.82 6.36
N LEU A 109 -1.44 -7.72 6.02
CA LEU A 109 -1.65 -8.70 4.96
C LEU A 109 -2.14 -10.00 5.58
N LEU A 110 -3.34 -10.45 5.19
CA LEU A 110 -3.88 -11.76 5.55
C LEU A 110 -3.68 -12.72 4.39
N CYS A 111 -2.90 -13.79 4.59
CA CYS A 111 -2.53 -14.72 3.53
C CYS A 111 -2.38 -16.17 4.02
N THR A 112 -2.50 -17.12 3.09
CA THR A 112 -2.32 -18.55 3.37
C THR A 112 -0.87 -18.89 3.75
N SER A 113 -0.66 -20.05 4.39
CA SER A 113 0.67 -20.49 4.87
C SER A 113 1.77 -20.51 3.83
N ASP A 114 1.43 -20.83 2.58
CA ASP A 114 2.40 -21.02 1.51
C ASP A 114 2.63 -19.75 0.68
N HIS A 115 1.88 -18.68 0.97
CA HIS A 115 1.90 -17.43 0.24
C HIS A 115 3.31 -16.83 0.17
N ARG A 116 3.85 -16.61 -1.03
CA ARG A 116 5.21 -16.09 -1.18
C ARG A 116 5.23 -14.57 -1.13
N LEU A 117 5.98 -14.02 -0.18
CA LEU A 117 6.19 -12.60 0.06
C LEU A 117 7.58 -12.22 -0.41
N LEU A 118 7.69 -11.10 -1.14
CA LEU A 118 8.99 -10.57 -1.52
C LEU A 118 9.66 -9.93 -0.30
N THR A 119 10.79 -10.49 0.12
CA THR A 119 11.49 -10.13 1.36
C THR A 119 12.97 -9.88 1.17
N VAL A 120 13.53 -9.09 2.06
CA VAL A 120 14.97 -9.01 2.32
C VAL A 120 15.21 -9.28 3.80
N LYS A 121 16.04 -10.28 4.08
CA LYS A 121 16.38 -10.65 5.46
C LYS A 121 17.20 -9.57 6.13
N ARG A 122 16.86 -9.24 7.37
CA ARG A 122 17.69 -8.35 8.16
C ARG A 122 18.96 -9.10 8.59
N PRO A 123 20.16 -8.52 8.40
CA PRO A 123 21.40 -9.17 8.80
C PRO A 123 21.47 -9.24 10.33
N SER A 124 22.00 -10.35 10.83
CA SER A 124 22.40 -10.47 12.22
C SER A 124 23.68 -9.66 12.44
N SER A 125 23.58 -8.52 13.14
CA SER A 125 24.76 -7.74 13.53
C SER A 125 24.90 -7.68 15.04
N LYS A 126 26.11 -7.98 15.52
CA LYS A 126 26.51 -7.84 16.93
C LYS A 126 26.80 -6.38 17.33
N LYS A 127 26.89 -5.45 16.37
CA LYS A 127 27.16 -4.03 16.65
C LYS A 127 25.88 -3.35 17.17
N ARG A 128 26.03 -2.48 18.18
CA ARG A 128 24.93 -1.69 18.78
C ARG A 128 24.15 -0.86 17.75
N ASP A 129 24.77 -0.52 16.63
CA ASP A 129 24.17 0.27 15.57
C ASP A 129 23.34 -0.57 14.60
N LYS A 130 22.25 -1.13 15.11
CA LYS A 130 21.30 -1.96 14.35
C LYS A 130 20.52 -1.16 13.28
N ARG A 131 20.63 0.17 13.27
CA ARG A 131 19.84 1.08 12.40
C ARG A 131 20.44 1.28 11.00
N LEU A 132 21.72 0.97 10.80
CA LEU A 132 22.46 1.36 9.59
C LEU A 132 22.70 0.25 8.56
N LEU A 133 22.43 -1.02 8.88
CA LEU A 133 22.58 -2.11 7.91
C LEU A 133 21.30 -2.24 7.08
N ARG A 134 21.15 -1.37 6.09
CA ARG A 134 20.19 -1.54 4.99
C ARG A 134 20.70 -2.65 4.07
N VAL A 135 20.45 -3.88 4.47
CA VAL A 135 20.60 -5.00 3.54
C VAL A 135 19.50 -4.88 2.52
N THR A 136 19.92 -4.95 1.28
CA THR A 136 19.08 -4.82 0.08
C THR A 136 19.13 -6.09 -0.75
N GLU A 137 19.99 -7.06 -0.41
CA GLU A 137 20.15 -8.32 -1.13
C GLU A 137 20.59 -9.45 -0.17
N PRO A 138 20.25 -10.72 -0.45
CA PRO A 138 19.42 -11.15 -1.58
C PRO A 138 17.94 -10.81 -1.34
N VAL A 139 17.24 -10.45 -2.43
CA VAL A 139 15.78 -10.36 -2.47
C VAL A 139 15.20 -11.74 -2.75
N GLU A 140 14.32 -12.24 -1.87
CA GLU A 140 13.79 -13.60 -1.95
C GLU A 140 12.27 -13.66 -1.73
N MET A 141 11.62 -14.58 -2.43
CA MET A 141 10.20 -14.91 -2.27
C MET A 141 10.04 -15.98 -1.18
N VAL A 142 9.67 -15.59 0.03
CA VAL A 142 9.57 -16.50 1.18
C VAL A 142 8.13 -16.64 1.69
N PRO A 143 7.71 -17.81 2.20
CA PRO A 143 6.46 -17.97 2.93
C PRO A 143 6.39 -17.10 4.19
N PRO A 144 5.20 -16.72 4.68
CA PRO A 144 5.06 -15.92 5.91
C PRO A 144 5.69 -16.59 7.13
N LYS A 145 5.64 -17.94 7.22
CA LYS A 145 6.27 -18.71 8.30
C LYS A 145 7.79 -18.56 8.37
N ASP A 146 8.44 -18.25 7.24
CA ASP A 146 9.89 -18.12 7.15
C ASP A 146 10.32 -16.66 7.33
N ALA A 147 9.39 -15.70 7.30
CA ALA A 147 9.62 -14.31 7.66
C ALA A 147 9.61 -14.10 9.18
N LYS A 148 10.32 -13.08 9.67
CA LYS A 148 10.35 -12.72 11.09
C LYS A 148 10.30 -11.22 11.30
N ALA A 149 9.93 -10.80 12.51
CA ALA A 149 9.99 -9.41 12.91
C ALA A 149 11.37 -8.78 12.63
N GLY A 150 11.36 -7.63 11.97
CA GLY A 150 12.55 -6.91 11.54
C GLY A 150 13.06 -7.25 10.13
N ASP A 151 12.64 -8.36 9.50
CA ASP A 151 12.83 -8.55 8.06
C ASP A 151 12.10 -7.45 7.27
N TYR A 152 12.51 -7.17 6.04
CA TYR A 152 11.88 -6.15 5.22
C TYR A 152 10.98 -6.80 4.17
N LEU A 153 9.73 -6.35 4.08
CA LEU A 153 8.87 -6.60 2.93
C LEU A 153 9.03 -5.49 1.90
N LEU A 154 8.86 -5.84 0.62
CA LEU A 154 9.16 -4.96 -0.49
C LEU A 154 7.89 -4.54 -1.23
N THR A 155 7.77 -3.24 -1.47
CA THR A 155 6.76 -2.65 -2.36
C THR A 155 7.46 -1.97 -3.54
N PRO A 156 7.09 -2.22 -4.79
CA PRO A 156 7.70 -1.56 -5.94
C PRO A 156 7.23 -0.11 -6.04
N ILE A 157 8.12 0.77 -6.49
CA ILE A 157 7.80 2.14 -6.88
C ILE A 157 7.21 2.10 -8.29
N PRO A 158 6.00 2.64 -8.52
CA PRO A 158 5.41 2.67 -9.86
C PRO A 158 6.31 3.40 -10.88
N LYS A 159 6.65 2.73 -11.98
CA LYS A 159 7.57 3.27 -13.00
C LYS A 159 6.92 4.25 -13.97
N LYS A 160 5.63 4.07 -14.23
CA LYS A 160 4.89 4.92 -15.18
C LYS A 160 4.20 6.06 -14.44
N VAL A 161 4.66 7.28 -14.70
CA VAL A 161 4.04 8.51 -14.21
C VAL A 161 3.27 9.18 -15.34
N VAL A 162 1.97 9.41 -15.13
CA VAL A 162 1.12 10.15 -16.08
C VAL A 162 0.71 11.47 -15.43
N ARG A 163 1.07 12.59 -16.07
CA ARG A 163 0.60 13.92 -15.66
C ARG A 163 -0.85 14.08 -16.06
N LEU A 164 -1.75 13.95 -15.10
CA LEU A 164 -3.15 14.33 -15.26
C LEU A 164 -3.23 15.86 -15.33
N ARG A 165 -4.14 16.41 -16.15
CA ARG A 165 -4.44 17.86 -16.17
C ARG A 165 -5.48 18.25 -15.13
N ASN A 166 -6.42 17.33 -14.88
CA ASN A 166 -7.48 17.47 -13.92
C ASN A 166 -7.70 16.12 -13.24
N PHE A 167 -8.11 16.13 -11.98
CA PHE A 167 -8.60 14.94 -11.28
C PHE A 167 -9.93 15.24 -10.60
N SER A 168 -10.70 14.20 -10.36
CA SER A 168 -11.99 14.30 -9.68
C SER A 168 -11.91 13.58 -8.33
N VAL A 169 -12.19 14.31 -7.26
CA VAL A 169 -12.36 13.73 -5.93
C VAL A 169 -13.85 13.48 -5.73
N LYS A 170 -14.20 12.25 -5.36
CA LYS A 170 -15.58 11.86 -5.03
C LYS A 170 -15.65 11.55 -3.55
N TRP A 171 -16.69 12.03 -2.88
CA TRP A 171 -16.94 11.70 -1.47
C TRP A 171 -18.43 11.63 -1.18
N ASN A 172 -18.80 10.84 -0.18
CA ASN A 172 -20.16 10.74 0.30
C ASN A 172 -20.47 11.92 1.22
N SER A 173 -21.62 12.56 1.01
CA SER A 173 -22.18 13.57 1.91
C SER A 173 -23.61 13.22 2.27
N SER A 174 -24.20 13.89 3.26
CA SER A 174 -25.61 13.73 3.61
C SER A 174 -26.56 14.03 2.45
N ALA A 175 -26.14 14.84 1.47
CA ALA A 175 -26.89 15.15 0.26
C ALA A 175 -26.59 14.21 -0.93
N GLY A 176 -25.90 13.08 -0.68
CA GLY A 176 -25.44 12.14 -1.70
C GLY A 176 -23.98 12.32 -2.09
N VAL A 177 -23.58 11.68 -3.20
CA VAL A 177 -22.19 11.69 -3.69
C VAL A 177 -21.86 13.06 -4.28
N LYS A 178 -20.87 13.73 -3.70
CA LYS A 178 -20.30 14.97 -4.24
C LYS A 178 -19.07 14.68 -5.06
N ILE A 179 -18.85 15.49 -6.10
CA ILE A 179 -17.71 15.40 -6.99
C ILE A 179 -17.09 16.79 -7.13
N MET A 180 -15.81 16.90 -6.84
CA MET A 180 -15.01 18.11 -7.06
C MET A 180 -13.98 17.84 -8.14
N LYS A 181 -13.97 18.69 -9.16
CA LYS A 181 -12.95 18.65 -10.22
C LYS A 181 -11.86 19.67 -9.87
N LEU A 182 -10.64 19.19 -9.75
CA LEU A 182 -9.48 20.02 -9.45
C LEU A 182 -8.50 19.98 -10.61
N ARG A 183 -7.94 21.13 -10.95
CA ARG A 183 -6.83 21.24 -11.90
C ARG A 183 -5.52 20.93 -11.16
N THR A 184 -4.66 20.16 -11.80
CA THR A 184 -3.34 19.83 -11.25
C THR A 184 -2.38 21.00 -11.47
N GLU A 185 -2.19 21.81 -10.44
CA GLU A 185 -1.30 22.98 -10.45
C GLU A 185 -0.29 22.87 -9.30
N PRO A 186 0.94 23.40 -9.44
CA PRO A 186 1.94 23.37 -8.37
C PRO A 186 1.42 23.87 -7.02
N ASP A 187 0.61 24.94 -7.03
CA ASP A 187 -0.01 25.53 -5.85
C ASP A 187 -0.94 24.57 -5.10
N LEU A 188 -1.73 23.76 -5.83
CA LEU A 188 -2.59 22.75 -5.21
C LEU A 188 -1.76 21.68 -4.52
N PHE A 189 -0.71 21.18 -5.19
CA PHE A 189 0.16 20.16 -4.61
C PHE A 189 0.95 20.69 -3.42
N ARG A 190 1.34 21.97 -3.44
CA ARG A 190 1.97 22.65 -2.30
C ARG A 190 1.03 22.74 -1.10
N LEU A 191 -0.24 23.10 -1.33
CA LEU A 191 -1.26 23.12 -0.27
C LEU A 191 -1.50 21.73 0.32
N ILE A 192 -1.61 20.70 -0.53
CA ILE A 192 -1.71 19.31 -0.08
C ILE A 192 -0.46 18.90 0.71
N GLY A 193 0.72 19.33 0.27
CA GLY A 193 1.99 19.12 0.97
C GLY A 193 1.99 19.72 2.38
N TYR A 194 1.51 20.95 2.54
CA TYR A 194 1.34 21.57 3.86
C TYR A 194 0.41 20.78 4.75
N TYR A 195 -0.72 20.30 4.22
CA TYR A 195 -1.63 19.48 5.01
C TYR A 195 -1.01 18.12 5.40
N LEU A 196 -0.22 17.49 4.53
CA LEU A 196 0.45 16.23 4.84
C LEU A 196 1.56 16.39 5.89
N ALA A 197 2.23 17.55 5.93
CA ALA A 197 3.30 17.83 6.88
C ALA A 197 2.76 18.33 8.23
N GLU A 198 1.89 19.34 8.21
CA GLU A 198 1.48 20.12 9.39
C GLU A 198 -0.02 20.07 9.68
N GLY A 199 -0.78 19.31 8.88
CA GLY A 199 -2.22 19.31 8.90
C GLY A 199 -2.85 18.39 9.94
N SER A 200 -3.97 18.83 10.50
CA SER A 200 -4.86 17.99 11.31
C SER A 200 -6.32 18.40 11.15
N VAL A 201 -7.23 17.50 11.51
CA VAL A 201 -8.68 17.75 11.45
C VAL A 201 -9.25 17.74 12.86
N GLY A 202 -9.94 18.82 13.23
CA GLY A 202 -10.69 18.91 14.47
C GLY A 202 -11.93 18.02 14.43
N VAL A 203 -11.92 16.95 15.22
CA VAL A 203 -12.98 15.94 15.26
C VAL A 203 -14.36 16.54 15.62
N ARG A 204 -14.39 17.62 16.41
CA ARG A 204 -15.63 18.22 16.92
C ARG A 204 -16.18 19.38 16.08
N ASN A 205 -15.34 20.08 15.33
CA ASN A 205 -15.72 21.33 14.65
C ASN A 205 -15.55 21.29 13.12
N ARG A 206 -15.13 20.15 12.55
CA ARG A 206 -14.88 20.01 11.09
C ARG A 206 -13.92 21.08 10.55
N THR A 207 -13.01 21.56 11.40
CA THR A 207 -11.99 22.54 11.05
C THR A 207 -10.70 21.85 10.67
N ILE A 208 -10.05 22.34 9.61
CA ILE A 208 -8.68 21.95 9.26
C ILE A 208 -7.72 22.91 9.95
N TYR A 209 -6.71 22.36 10.61
CA TYR A 209 -5.62 23.11 11.23
C TYR A 209 -4.34 22.85 10.45
N LEU A 210 -3.53 23.88 10.25
CA LEU A 210 -2.14 23.77 9.83
C LEU A 210 -1.29 24.39 10.95
N SER A 211 -0.40 23.60 11.55
CA SER A 211 0.37 23.99 12.72
C SER A 211 1.82 24.27 12.34
N PHE A 212 2.20 25.54 12.27
CA PHE A 212 3.57 25.95 11.94
C PHE A 212 4.33 26.41 13.19
N GLY A 213 5.65 26.31 13.15
CA GLY A 213 6.53 26.92 14.14
C GLY A 213 6.42 28.44 14.15
N SER A 214 6.67 29.08 15.29
CA SER A 214 6.55 30.54 15.42
C SER A 214 7.49 31.33 14.51
N SER A 215 8.62 30.75 14.10
CA SER A 215 9.57 31.33 13.15
C SER A 215 9.22 31.12 11.68
N GLU A 216 8.21 30.30 11.36
CA GLU A 216 7.88 29.88 9.98
C GLU A 216 6.81 30.78 9.33
N GLN A 217 6.88 32.09 9.57
CA GLN A 217 5.86 33.06 9.14
C GLN A 217 5.67 33.08 7.62
N GLU A 218 6.72 32.84 6.84
CA GLU A 218 6.61 32.75 5.37
C GLU A 218 5.75 31.57 4.91
N LEU A 219 5.85 30.42 5.60
CA LEU A 219 5.03 29.24 5.29
C LEU A 219 3.57 29.48 5.69
N VAL A 220 3.33 30.19 6.80
CA VAL A 220 1.99 30.58 7.25
C VAL A 220 1.30 31.46 6.20
N GLU A 221 1.95 32.52 5.73
CA GLU A 221 1.35 33.42 4.74
C GLU A 221 1.16 32.76 3.38
N ASP A 222 2.09 31.88 2.97
CA ASP A 222 1.93 31.10 1.75
C ASP A 222 0.74 30.13 1.85
N ALA A 223 0.63 29.38 2.95
CA ALA A 223 -0.51 28.50 3.20
C ALA A 223 -1.83 29.28 3.22
N ARG A 224 -1.86 30.46 3.83
CA ARG A 224 -3.04 31.35 3.87
C ARG A 224 -3.45 31.82 2.49
N ARG A 225 -2.49 32.20 1.65
CA ARG A 225 -2.73 32.57 0.25
C ARG A 225 -3.29 31.40 -0.55
N LEU A 226 -2.72 30.21 -0.40
CA LEU A 226 -3.17 29.00 -1.09
C LEU A 226 -4.59 28.60 -0.66
N LEU A 227 -4.93 28.67 0.63
CA LEU A 227 -6.27 28.37 1.16
C LEU A 227 -7.35 29.35 0.66
N ARG A 228 -7.00 30.58 0.27
CA ARG A 228 -7.96 31.53 -0.32
C ARG A 228 -8.21 31.28 -1.81
N ARG A 229 -7.28 30.59 -2.47
CA ARG A 229 -7.33 30.29 -3.90
C ARG A 229 -8.23 29.09 -4.22
N TYR A 230 -8.30 28.11 -3.32
CA TYR A 230 -9.04 26.86 -3.48
C TYR A 230 -10.23 26.79 -2.51
#